data_AF-A0LB50-F1
#
_entry.id   AF-A0LB50-F1
#
_cell.length_a   1.000
_cell.length_b   1.000
_cell.length_c   1.000
_cell.angle_alpha   90.00
_cell.angle_beta   90.00
_cell.angle_gamma   90.00
#
_symmetry.space_group_name_H-M   'P 1'
#
loop_
_entity.id
_entity.type
_entity.pdbx_description
1 polymer ?
#
loop_
_entity_poly.entity_id
_entity_poly.type
_entity_poly.pdbx_seq_one_letter_code
_entity_poly.pdbx_strand_id
1 'polypeptide(L)'
;MTKITQPHDRFLKALLSDPDKTGTLLRERLPKEVAELLSSEPPVLVDGTFIDGEFREHLTDRLFKVKTQEGKAAYIYALIEHKSYADEWVAFQLLRYMVRIWERFLKEGQQKLPPIVPLVVYHGAREWTVPNQFSALLEADKGLLHHLLDFSFAVTDLGRIADDDLSQDTHLRAALMAMKYAFHSADGVVVIPQIGKGAQGDPEFAKLVLRYLIQTYRGMTMADVQAYAEEAFPGEAEHYASQFAREMMSKGRQEGRQEGRQEGRQEGESSLLLRQLHRRFGEVPGWAELKVANATIDELETWGEQIFDAETLEAVFK
;
A
#
# COMPACT_ATOMS: atom_id res chain seq x y z
N MET A 1 -4.25 -12.05 -6.78
CA MET A 1 -4.08 -10.86 -5.90
C MET A 1 -2.63 -10.82 -5.45
N THR A 2 -1.91 -9.68 -5.60
CA THR A 2 -0.59 -9.28 -5.03
C THR A 2 0.40 -8.74 -6.09
N LYS A 3 0.42 -7.41 -6.26
CA LYS A 3 1.54 -6.66 -6.91
C LYS A 3 1.42 -5.12 -6.72
N ILE A 4 0.26 -4.63 -6.29
CA ILE A 4 -0.02 -3.20 -6.03
C ILE A 4 0.67 -2.71 -4.73
N THR A 5 1.11 -3.61 -3.83
CA THR A 5 1.60 -3.28 -2.48
C THR A 5 3.01 -2.64 -2.43
N GLN A 6 3.85 -2.77 -3.46
CA GLN A 6 5.25 -2.29 -3.38
C GLN A 6 5.47 -0.79 -3.67
N PRO A 7 4.78 -0.15 -4.64
CA PRO A 7 5.03 1.26 -4.97
C PRO A 7 4.65 2.24 -3.84
N HIS A 8 3.46 2.07 -3.24
CA HIS A 8 2.99 2.90 -2.12
C HIS A 8 3.92 2.79 -0.92
N ASP A 9 4.28 1.55 -0.55
CA ASP A 9 5.18 1.29 0.57
C ASP A 9 6.54 1.95 0.37
N ARG A 10 7.17 1.71 -0.78
CA ARG A 10 8.50 2.27 -1.05
C ARG A 10 8.48 3.81 -1.08
N PHE A 11 7.47 4.39 -1.71
CA PHE A 11 7.35 5.85 -1.84
C PHE A 11 7.22 6.50 -0.47
N LEU A 12 6.35 5.96 0.37
CA LEU A 12 6.12 6.46 1.71
C LEU A 12 7.30 6.23 2.64
N LYS A 13 7.96 5.07 2.55
CA LYS A 13 9.20 4.78 3.28
C LYS A 13 10.30 5.81 2.97
N ALA A 14 10.36 6.27 1.73
CA ALA A 14 11.27 7.33 1.32
C ALA A 14 10.81 8.70 1.85
N LEU A 15 9.52 9.04 1.75
CA LEU A 15 8.97 10.29 2.30
C LEU A 15 9.22 10.43 3.81
N LEU A 16 9.02 9.34 4.56
CA LEU A 16 9.19 9.28 6.01
C LEU A 16 10.63 9.00 6.47
N SER A 17 11.59 9.03 5.54
CA SER A 17 13.02 8.97 5.88
C SER A 17 13.57 10.34 6.27
N ASP A 18 12.89 11.41 5.87
CA ASP A 18 13.17 12.79 6.26
C ASP A 18 12.51 13.08 7.62
N PRO A 19 13.30 13.30 8.70
CA PRO A 19 12.75 13.53 10.04
C PRO A 19 11.90 14.80 10.13
N ASP A 20 12.23 15.84 9.37
CA ASP A 20 11.52 17.12 9.42
C ASP A 20 10.14 16.98 8.77
N LYS A 21 10.07 16.38 7.56
CA LYS A 21 8.79 16.08 6.89
C LYS A 21 7.94 15.11 7.72
N THR A 22 8.56 14.12 8.34
CA THR A 22 7.88 13.19 9.25
C THR A 22 7.30 13.94 10.45
N GLY A 23 8.09 14.83 11.07
CA GLY A 23 7.64 15.64 12.19
C GLY A 23 6.46 16.54 11.83
N THR A 24 6.49 17.16 10.65
CA THR A 24 5.37 17.94 10.10
C THR A 24 4.13 17.08 9.92
N LEU A 25 4.25 15.94 9.23
CA LEU A 25 3.12 15.01 9.02
C LEU A 25 2.48 14.60 10.35
N LEU A 26 3.30 14.16 11.32
CA LEU A 26 2.78 13.70 12.60
C LEU A 26 2.03 14.82 13.35
N ARG A 27 2.58 16.04 13.40
CA ARG A 27 1.93 17.15 14.11
C ARG A 27 0.66 17.63 13.43
N GLU A 28 0.59 17.56 12.11
CA GLU A 28 -0.62 17.99 11.38
C GLU A 28 -1.72 16.92 11.36
N ARG A 29 -1.36 15.63 11.47
CA ARG A 29 -2.29 14.50 11.29
C ARG A 29 -2.68 13.78 12.57
N LEU A 30 -1.94 13.97 13.66
CA LEU A 30 -2.35 13.50 14.98
C LEU A 30 -3.51 14.38 15.52
N PRO A 31 -4.34 13.84 16.42
CA PRO A 31 -5.34 14.62 17.14
C PRO A 31 -4.66 15.82 17.81
N LYS A 32 -5.35 16.96 17.82
CA LYS A 32 -4.79 18.22 18.31
C LYS A 32 -4.24 18.09 19.72
N GLU A 33 -4.94 17.35 20.58
CA GLU A 33 -4.58 17.12 21.98
C GLU A 33 -3.28 16.30 22.11
N VAL A 34 -2.98 15.43 21.14
CA VAL A 34 -1.71 14.68 21.10
C VAL A 34 -0.61 15.54 20.49
N ALA A 35 -0.88 16.21 19.36
CA ALA A 35 0.09 17.03 18.66
C ALA A 35 0.63 18.16 19.55
N GLU A 36 -0.23 18.79 20.35
CA GLU A 36 0.15 19.82 21.31
C GLU A 36 1.07 19.30 22.43
N LEU A 37 1.09 18.00 22.72
CA LEU A 37 2.01 17.42 23.72
C LEU A 37 3.41 17.17 23.15
N LEU A 38 3.58 17.16 21.83
CA LEU A 38 4.85 16.88 21.18
C LEU A 38 5.76 18.10 21.16
N SER A 39 7.07 17.88 21.29
CA SER A 39 8.06 18.95 21.10
C SER A 39 8.29 19.22 19.61
N SER A 40 9.00 20.32 19.32
CA SER A 40 9.46 20.65 17.97
C SER A 40 10.66 19.80 17.51
N GLU A 41 11.27 19.01 18.40
CA GLU A 41 12.38 18.13 18.01
C GLU A 41 11.91 17.09 16.97
N PRO A 42 12.73 16.78 15.94
CA PRO A 42 12.35 15.80 14.92
C PRO A 42 12.14 14.39 15.50
N PRO A 43 11.13 13.63 15.01
CA PRO A 43 10.96 12.23 15.36
C PRO A 43 12.17 11.39 14.96
N VAL A 44 12.49 10.40 15.81
CA VAL A 44 13.51 9.40 15.51
C VAL A 44 12.84 8.11 15.08
N LEU A 45 13.15 7.64 13.88
CA LEU A 45 12.70 6.34 13.40
C LEU A 45 13.29 5.21 14.27
N VAL A 46 12.42 4.33 14.76
CA VAL A 46 12.82 3.12 15.48
C VAL A 46 12.82 1.95 14.49
N ASP A 47 13.92 1.20 14.44
CA ASP A 47 14.11 0.14 13.45
C ASP A 47 12.99 -0.92 13.49
N GLY A 48 12.59 -1.32 12.28
CA GLY A 48 11.35 -1.98 11.91
C GLY A 48 11.39 -3.51 11.83
N THR A 49 12.51 -4.13 12.19
CA THR A 49 12.74 -5.58 12.08
C THR A 49 11.91 -6.44 13.05
N PHE A 50 10.81 -5.90 13.60
CA PHE A 50 9.99 -6.43 14.70
C PHE A 50 8.88 -7.42 14.28
N ILE A 51 8.72 -7.69 12.97
CA ILE A 51 7.71 -8.63 12.47
C ILE A 51 8.37 -9.91 11.96
N ASP A 52 8.31 -10.96 12.78
CA ASP A 52 8.57 -12.34 12.33
C ASP A 52 7.69 -12.69 11.12
N GLY A 53 8.23 -13.54 10.23
CA GLY A 53 7.86 -13.71 8.82
C GLY A 53 6.39 -13.95 8.44
N GLU A 54 5.47 -14.12 9.38
CA GLU A 54 4.03 -14.31 9.12
C GLU A 54 3.21 -13.01 8.99
N PHE A 55 3.66 -11.86 9.51
CA PHE A 55 2.89 -10.59 9.41
C PHE A 55 3.51 -9.56 8.47
N ARG A 56 4.53 -9.95 7.70
CA ARG A 56 5.30 -9.05 6.83
C ARG A 56 4.54 -8.57 5.59
N GLU A 57 3.44 -9.21 5.24
CA GLU A 57 3.11 -9.23 3.81
C GLU A 57 2.51 -7.93 3.26
N HIS A 58 1.91 -7.03 4.04
CA HIS A 58 1.01 -6.04 3.39
C HIS A 58 1.01 -4.59 3.90
N LEU A 59 1.75 -4.18 4.94
CA LEU A 59 1.65 -2.81 5.46
C LEU A 59 3.00 -2.13 5.68
N THR A 60 3.03 -0.83 5.35
CA THR A 60 4.14 0.08 5.67
C THR A 60 3.94 0.55 7.09
N ASP A 61 4.56 -0.12 8.03
CA ASP A 61 4.52 0.30 9.41
C ASP A 61 5.82 0.96 9.86
N ARG A 62 5.66 2.06 10.59
CA ARG A 62 6.77 2.87 11.07
C ARG A 62 6.51 3.26 12.51
N LEU A 63 7.49 2.97 13.36
CA LEU A 63 7.49 3.40 14.75
C LEU A 63 8.41 4.61 14.89
N PHE A 64 7.86 5.73 15.36
CA PHE A 64 8.61 6.95 15.62
C PHE A 64 8.69 7.20 17.11
N LYS A 65 9.91 7.42 17.60
CA LYS A 65 10.14 7.96 18.94
C LYS A 65 10.10 9.48 18.85
N VAL A 66 9.22 10.08 19.63
CA VAL A 66 9.06 11.54 19.76
C VAL A 66 9.30 11.96 21.20
N LYS A 67 9.70 13.22 21.38
CA LYS A 67 9.82 13.83 22.71
C LYS A 67 8.59 14.70 22.96
N THR A 68 8.08 14.64 24.17
CA THR A 68 6.99 15.50 24.62
C THR A 68 7.53 16.86 25.09
N GLN A 69 6.67 17.87 25.22
CA GLN A 69 7.04 19.16 25.80
C GLN A 69 7.60 19.03 27.24
N GLU A 70 7.16 18.01 28.00
CA GLU A 70 7.70 17.67 29.32
C GLU A 70 9.05 16.92 29.28
N GLY A 71 9.60 16.66 28.10
CA GLY A 71 10.87 15.96 27.92
C GLY A 71 10.81 14.43 28.02
N LYS A 72 9.63 13.84 28.26
CA LYS A 72 9.42 12.37 28.24
C LYS A 72 9.34 11.86 26.81
N ALA A 73 9.74 10.61 26.59
CA ALA A 73 9.55 9.93 25.31
C ALA A 73 8.10 9.44 25.16
N ALA A 74 7.55 9.62 23.96
CA ALA A 74 6.33 8.95 23.49
C ALA A 74 6.63 8.30 22.14
N TYR A 75 5.80 7.33 21.77
CA TYR A 75 5.96 6.61 20.52
C TYR A 75 4.71 6.79 19.67
N ILE A 76 4.90 7.10 18.39
CA ILE A 76 3.83 7.14 17.41
C ILE A 76 3.99 5.93 16.51
N TYR A 77 3.01 5.03 16.54
CA TYR A 77 2.95 3.92 15.60
C TYR A 77 2.09 4.34 14.42
N ALA A 78 2.74 4.67 13.31
CA ALA A 78 2.09 5.03 12.07
C ALA A 78 1.88 3.76 11.24
N LEU A 79 0.62 3.33 11.16
CA LEU A 79 0.15 2.31 10.24
C LEU A 79 -0.33 3.01 8.97
N ILE A 80 0.21 2.63 7.81
CA ILE A 80 -0.31 3.18 6.55
C ILE A 80 -1.10 2.13 5.79
N GLU A 81 -2.39 2.43 5.64
CA GLU A 81 -3.39 1.59 5.03
C GLU A 81 -3.70 2.11 3.62
N HIS A 82 -3.32 1.33 2.62
CA HIS A 82 -3.47 1.68 1.20
C HIS A 82 -4.39 0.70 0.45
N LYS A 83 -5.21 -0.06 1.18
CA LYS A 83 -6.19 -0.98 0.57
C LYS A 83 -7.34 -0.21 -0.07
N SER A 84 -7.98 -0.83 -1.06
CA SER A 84 -9.18 -0.30 -1.71
C SER A 84 -10.41 -0.22 -0.78
N TYR A 85 -10.35 -0.87 0.38
CA TYR A 85 -11.36 -0.83 1.43
C TYR A 85 -10.68 -0.75 2.80
N ALA A 86 -11.34 -0.10 3.75
CA ALA A 86 -10.92 -0.09 5.14
C ALA A 86 -11.09 -1.49 5.74
N ASP A 87 -10.03 -2.02 6.35
CA ASP A 87 -10.05 -3.33 6.98
C ASP A 87 -10.68 -3.22 8.38
N GLU A 88 -11.78 -3.93 8.59
CA GLU A 88 -12.54 -3.90 9.84
C GLU A 88 -11.69 -4.35 11.04
N TRP A 89 -10.64 -5.14 10.81
CA TRP A 89 -9.78 -5.67 11.88
C TRP A 89 -8.59 -4.76 12.22
N VAL A 90 -8.52 -3.54 11.67
CA VAL A 90 -7.40 -2.60 11.91
C VAL A 90 -7.17 -2.34 13.39
N ALA A 91 -8.22 -2.15 14.20
CA ALA A 91 -8.04 -1.91 15.63
C ALA A 91 -7.41 -3.12 16.36
N PHE A 92 -7.79 -4.35 15.97
CA PHE A 92 -7.17 -5.56 16.50
C PHE A 92 -5.71 -5.70 16.06
N GLN A 93 -5.43 -5.35 14.81
CA GLN A 93 -4.07 -5.33 14.29
C GLN A 93 -3.19 -4.31 15.05
N LEU A 94 -3.68 -3.09 15.28
CA LEU A 94 -2.98 -2.06 16.05
C LEU A 94 -2.64 -2.57 17.46
N LEU A 95 -3.59 -3.22 18.14
CA LEU A 95 -3.34 -3.81 19.46
C LEU A 95 -2.19 -4.83 19.42
N ARG A 96 -2.20 -5.73 18.43
CA ARG A 96 -1.14 -6.74 18.28
C ARG A 96 0.24 -6.11 18.09
N TYR A 97 0.33 -5.03 17.32
CA TYR A 97 1.58 -4.29 17.15
C TYR A 97 2.02 -3.57 18.43
N MET A 98 1.11 -2.90 19.12
CA MET A 98 1.42 -2.23 20.40
C MET A 98 1.98 -3.22 21.42
N VAL A 99 1.37 -4.41 21.55
CA VAL A 99 1.85 -5.46 22.45
C VAL A 99 3.26 -5.92 22.07
N ARG A 100 3.55 -6.18 20.79
CA ARG A 100 4.89 -6.57 20.33
C ARG A 100 5.95 -5.50 20.61
N ILE A 101 5.60 -4.24 20.41
CA ILE A 101 6.48 -3.11 20.71
C ILE A 101 6.79 -3.07 22.22
N TRP A 102 5.77 -3.25 23.07
CA TRP A 102 5.94 -3.31 24.51
C TRP A 102 6.78 -4.51 24.97
N GLU A 103 6.56 -5.70 24.41
CA GLU A 103 7.39 -6.88 24.69
C GLU A 103 8.87 -6.63 24.40
N ARG A 104 9.19 -5.90 23.32
CA ARG A 104 10.56 -5.49 23.02
C ARG A 104 11.13 -4.59 24.11
N PHE A 105 10.40 -3.55 24.52
CA PHE A 105 10.87 -2.65 25.58
C PHE A 105 11.12 -3.41 26.89
N LEU A 106 10.27 -4.37 27.24
CA LEU A 106 10.47 -5.23 28.40
C LEU A 106 11.74 -6.08 28.27
N LYS A 107 12.01 -6.66 27.09
CA LYS A 107 13.25 -7.41 26.81
C LYS A 107 14.50 -6.53 26.88
N GLU A 108 14.40 -5.26 26.51
CA GLU A 108 15.47 -4.25 26.60
C GLU A 108 15.65 -3.71 28.04
N GLY A 109 14.90 -4.23 29.02
CA GLY A 109 15.04 -3.91 30.44
C GLY A 109 14.20 -2.71 30.92
N GLN A 110 13.27 -2.24 30.09
CA GLN A 110 12.37 -1.14 30.46
C GLN A 110 11.40 -1.60 31.55
N GLN A 111 11.31 -0.87 32.66
CA GLN A 111 10.42 -1.22 33.78
C GLN A 111 8.96 -0.76 33.60
N LYS A 112 8.71 0.20 32.70
CA LYS A 112 7.38 0.74 32.41
C LYS A 112 7.15 0.76 30.91
N LEU A 113 5.95 0.37 30.50
CA LEU A 113 5.55 0.41 29.09
C LEU A 113 5.48 1.88 28.62
N PRO A 114 6.19 2.25 27.55
CA PRO A 114 6.07 3.59 27.01
C PRO A 114 4.71 3.79 26.32
N PRO A 115 4.16 5.01 26.30
CA PRO A 115 2.93 5.29 25.59
C PRO A 115 3.14 5.12 24.08
N ILE A 116 2.19 4.47 23.42
CA ILE A 116 2.14 4.31 21.97
C ILE A 116 0.83 4.94 21.49
N VAL A 117 0.92 5.93 20.62
CA VAL A 117 -0.24 6.54 19.94
C VAL A 117 -0.34 5.92 18.54
N PRO A 118 -1.43 5.20 18.23
CA PRO A 118 -1.62 4.66 16.90
C PRO A 118 -2.18 5.73 15.95
N LEU A 119 -1.59 5.85 14.78
CA LEU A 119 -2.03 6.70 13.68
C LEU A 119 -2.21 5.84 12.43
N VAL A 120 -3.40 5.85 11.86
CA VAL A 120 -3.71 5.25 10.56
C VAL A 120 -3.70 6.34 9.51
N VAL A 121 -2.77 6.29 8.57
CA VAL A 121 -2.83 7.12 7.35
C VAL A 121 -3.52 6.30 6.27
N TYR A 122 -4.69 6.73 5.84
CA TYR A 122 -5.54 6.02 4.91
C TYR A 122 -5.70 6.79 3.60
N HIS A 123 -5.54 6.09 2.47
CA HIS A 123 -5.70 6.68 1.14
C HIS A 123 -6.31 5.68 0.15
N GLY A 124 -7.38 5.00 0.56
CA GLY A 124 -8.09 4.03 -0.28
C GLY A 124 -9.04 4.66 -1.30
N ALA A 125 -9.61 3.81 -2.15
CA ALA A 125 -10.57 4.19 -3.20
C ALA A 125 -11.97 4.58 -2.65
N ARG A 126 -12.27 4.21 -1.41
CA ARG A 126 -13.54 4.50 -0.72
C ARG A 126 -13.24 5.25 0.55
N GLU A 127 -14.20 6.02 1.04
CA GLU A 127 -14.06 6.70 2.32
C GLU A 127 -13.88 5.71 3.49
N TRP A 128 -13.17 6.16 4.52
CA TRP A 128 -13.03 5.43 5.76
C TRP A 128 -14.35 5.37 6.55
N THR A 129 -14.80 4.15 6.85
CA THR A 129 -16.05 3.87 7.60
C THR A 129 -15.84 3.09 8.89
N VAL A 130 -14.61 2.62 9.16
CA VAL A 130 -14.31 1.80 10.34
C VAL A 130 -14.27 2.68 11.59
N PRO A 131 -14.95 2.31 12.69
CA PRO A 131 -14.85 3.06 13.93
C PRO A 131 -13.42 3.15 14.46
N ASN A 132 -13.05 4.30 15.02
CA ASN A 132 -11.69 4.59 15.50
C ASN A 132 -11.45 4.23 16.97
N GLN A 133 -12.22 3.27 17.49
CA GLN A 133 -12.18 2.84 18.88
C GLN A 133 -12.17 1.30 18.94
N PHE A 134 -11.31 0.73 19.77
CA PHE A 134 -11.13 -0.72 19.85
C PHE A 134 -12.41 -1.45 20.29
N SER A 135 -13.17 -0.86 21.22
CA SER A 135 -14.43 -1.43 21.70
C SER A 135 -15.49 -1.63 20.61
N ALA A 136 -15.36 -1.00 19.45
CA ALA A 136 -16.25 -1.24 18.31
C ALA A 136 -16.11 -2.66 17.72
N LEU A 137 -15.03 -3.39 18.01
CA LEU A 137 -14.86 -4.79 17.63
C LEU A 137 -15.47 -5.78 18.63
N LEU A 138 -15.86 -5.30 19.81
CA LEU A 138 -16.27 -6.16 20.90
C LEU A 138 -17.78 -6.39 20.87
N GLU A 139 -18.18 -7.64 20.83
CA GLU A 139 -19.56 -8.04 21.09
C GLU A 139 -19.75 -8.16 22.61
N ALA A 140 -20.09 -7.03 23.25
CA ALA A 140 -20.25 -6.96 24.70
C ALA A 140 -21.42 -6.06 25.12
N ASP A 141 -22.05 -6.41 26.25
CA ASP A 141 -23.05 -5.56 26.89
C ASP A 141 -22.45 -4.22 27.32
N LYS A 142 -23.24 -3.13 27.22
CA LYS A 142 -22.81 -1.78 27.62
C LYS A 142 -22.25 -1.72 29.04
N GLY A 143 -22.80 -2.53 29.95
CA GLY A 143 -22.34 -2.63 31.32
C GLY A 143 -20.94 -3.24 31.47
N LEU A 144 -20.43 -3.99 30.50
CA LEU A 144 -19.10 -4.59 30.55
C LEU A 144 -18.01 -3.67 29.98
N LEU A 145 -18.35 -2.74 29.09
CA LEU A 145 -17.38 -1.94 28.33
C LEU A 145 -16.34 -1.23 29.20
N HIS A 146 -16.72 -0.75 30.38
CA HIS A 146 -15.80 -0.05 31.30
C HIS A 146 -14.79 -0.94 32.02
N HIS A 147 -14.93 -2.27 31.92
CA HIS A 147 -14.00 -3.26 32.44
C HIS A 147 -13.09 -3.87 31.37
N LEU A 148 -13.35 -3.56 30.10
CA LEU A 148 -12.60 -4.12 28.97
C LEU A 148 -11.46 -3.19 28.57
N LEU A 149 -10.48 -3.74 27.87
CA LEU A 149 -9.46 -2.94 27.20
C LEU A 149 -10.13 -2.10 26.11
N ASP A 150 -9.92 -0.80 26.15
CA ASP A 150 -10.35 0.09 25.09
C ASP A 150 -9.33 1.21 24.87
N PHE A 151 -9.15 1.57 23.60
CA PHE A 151 -8.29 2.66 23.17
C PHE A 151 -8.82 3.24 21.86
N SER A 152 -8.54 4.53 21.66
CA SER A 152 -8.78 5.22 20.40
C SER A 152 -7.51 5.29 19.56
N PHE A 153 -7.66 5.35 18.25
CA PHE A 153 -6.56 5.63 17.32
C PHE A 153 -6.91 6.78 16.39
N ALA A 154 -5.89 7.48 15.92
CA ALA A 154 -6.05 8.55 14.95
C ALA A 154 -6.24 7.96 13.56
N VAL A 155 -7.15 8.53 12.77
CA VAL A 155 -7.32 8.17 11.36
C VAL A 155 -7.22 9.43 10.53
N THR A 156 -6.31 9.41 9.56
CA THR A 156 -6.13 10.45 8.56
C THR A 156 -6.55 9.89 7.22
N ASP A 157 -7.81 10.13 6.84
CA ASP A 157 -8.32 9.80 5.52
C ASP A 157 -7.96 10.93 4.53
N LEU A 158 -6.93 10.69 3.69
CA LEU A 158 -6.47 11.68 2.72
C LEU A 158 -7.57 12.06 1.72
N GLY A 159 -8.51 11.17 1.43
CA GLY A 159 -9.64 11.43 0.53
C GLY A 159 -10.56 12.54 1.02
N ARG A 160 -10.67 12.72 2.34
CA ARG A 160 -11.54 13.73 2.97
C ARG A 160 -10.89 15.08 3.20
N ILE A 161 -9.57 15.18 3.02
CA ILE A 161 -8.81 16.41 3.27
C ILE A 161 -8.72 17.20 1.96
N ALA A 162 -9.04 18.50 2.00
CA ALA A 162 -8.86 19.37 0.84
C ALA A 162 -7.37 19.45 0.45
N ASP A 163 -7.07 19.60 -0.84
CA ASP A 163 -5.70 19.46 -1.34
C ASP A 163 -4.72 20.46 -0.69
N ASP A 164 -5.17 21.71 -0.47
CA ASP A 164 -4.38 22.74 0.21
C ASP A 164 -4.15 22.46 1.71
N ASP A 165 -5.04 21.69 2.33
CA ASP A 165 -5.01 21.33 3.75
C ASP A 165 -4.24 20.02 4.03
N LEU A 166 -3.75 19.35 2.99
CA LEU A 166 -2.97 18.10 3.13
C LEU A 166 -1.66 18.33 3.86
N SER A 167 -1.00 19.47 3.64
CA SER A 167 0.18 19.88 4.42
C SER A 167 0.57 21.34 4.16
N GLN A 168 1.16 21.99 5.17
CA GLN A 168 1.79 23.31 5.03
C GLN A 168 3.15 23.23 4.34
N ASP A 169 3.86 22.10 4.48
CA ASP A 169 5.06 21.81 3.69
C ASP A 169 4.68 21.42 2.26
N THR A 170 5.27 22.12 1.29
CA THR A 170 4.94 21.99 -0.14
C THR A 170 5.28 20.61 -0.71
N HIS A 171 6.44 20.04 -0.35
CA HIS A 171 6.86 18.73 -0.83
C HIS A 171 6.00 17.61 -0.23
N LEU A 172 5.75 17.68 1.08
CA LEU A 172 4.87 16.74 1.78
C LEU A 172 3.45 16.81 1.22
N ARG A 173 2.93 18.02 0.96
CA ARG A 173 1.61 18.21 0.31
C ARG A 173 1.58 17.53 -1.05
N ALA A 174 2.60 17.74 -1.90
CA ALA A 174 2.69 17.09 -3.21
C ALA A 174 2.71 15.56 -3.11
N ALA A 175 3.47 15.01 -2.15
CA ALA A 175 3.52 13.56 -1.92
C ALA A 175 2.17 13.00 -1.45
N LEU A 176 1.50 13.67 -0.52
CA LEU A 176 0.19 13.26 -0.02
C LEU A 176 -0.89 13.38 -1.10
N MET A 177 -0.84 14.42 -1.94
CA MET A 177 -1.71 14.54 -3.12
C MET A 177 -1.50 13.37 -4.07
N ALA A 178 -0.24 13.04 -4.40
CA ALA A 178 0.09 11.88 -5.22
C ALA A 178 -0.49 10.57 -4.64
N MET A 179 -0.46 10.39 -3.32
CA MET A 179 -1.04 9.22 -2.66
C MET A 179 -2.57 9.21 -2.68
N LYS A 180 -3.19 10.35 -2.37
CA LYS A 180 -4.66 10.54 -2.33
C LYS A 180 -5.32 10.12 -3.64
N TYR A 181 -4.75 10.56 -4.75
CA TYR A 181 -5.37 10.32 -6.05
C TYR A 181 -4.98 8.98 -6.68
N ALA A 182 -4.03 8.23 -6.12
CA ALA A 182 -3.48 7.01 -6.73
C ALA A 182 -4.52 5.94 -7.12
N PHE A 183 -5.70 5.94 -6.48
CA PHE A 183 -6.82 5.05 -6.80
C PHE A 183 -7.94 5.69 -7.64
N HIS A 184 -7.84 6.99 -7.94
CA HIS A 184 -8.84 7.81 -8.60
C HIS A 184 -8.36 8.19 -10.01
N SER A 185 -8.36 7.23 -10.95
CA SER A 185 -7.68 7.38 -12.25
C SER A 185 -8.18 8.52 -13.15
N ALA A 186 -9.43 8.96 -13.01
CA ALA A 186 -9.96 10.09 -13.79
C ALA A 186 -9.53 11.45 -13.20
N ASP A 187 -9.61 11.61 -11.87
CA ASP A 187 -9.26 12.87 -11.19
C ASP A 187 -7.74 13.01 -10.98
N GLY A 188 -7.03 11.90 -10.84
CA GLY A 188 -5.60 11.88 -10.56
C GLY A 188 -4.72 12.44 -11.67
N VAL A 189 -5.16 12.35 -12.92
CA VAL A 189 -4.43 12.94 -14.07
C VAL A 189 -4.48 14.46 -14.04
N VAL A 190 -5.62 15.04 -13.61
CA VAL A 190 -5.84 16.50 -13.59
C VAL A 190 -4.88 17.20 -12.62
N VAL A 191 -4.52 16.54 -11.52
CA VAL A 191 -3.68 17.12 -10.46
C VAL A 191 -2.17 16.96 -10.71
N ILE A 192 -1.76 16.25 -11.75
CA ILE A 192 -0.33 15.97 -12.04
C ILE A 192 0.52 17.25 -12.13
N PRO A 193 0.09 18.33 -12.81
CA PRO A 193 0.85 19.58 -12.83
C PRO A 193 1.02 20.20 -11.42
N GLN A 194 -0.02 20.15 -10.59
CA GLN A 194 0.03 20.66 -9.22
C GLN A 194 1.01 19.86 -8.35
N ILE A 195 1.01 18.54 -8.50
CA ILE A 195 1.98 17.65 -7.85
C ILE A 195 3.40 17.99 -8.32
N GLY A 196 3.61 18.18 -9.63
CA GLY A 196 4.90 18.58 -10.20
C GLY A 196 5.39 19.91 -9.64
N LYS A 197 4.50 20.91 -9.55
CA LYS A 197 4.81 22.21 -8.96
C LYS A 197 5.24 22.09 -7.51
N GLY A 198 4.56 21.24 -6.73
CA GLY A 198 4.92 21.00 -5.33
C GLY A 198 6.20 20.18 -5.13
N ALA A 199 6.73 19.57 -6.20
CA ALA A 199 8.02 18.88 -6.20
C ALA A 199 9.20 19.74 -6.69
N GLN A 200 8.94 20.99 -7.10
CA GLN A 200 9.97 21.93 -7.55
C GLN A 200 11.04 22.18 -6.49
N GLY A 201 12.28 22.37 -6.93
CA GLY A 201 13.41 22.72 -6.06
C GLY A 201 14.14 21.52 -5.45
N ASP A 202 13.60 20.31 -5.57
CA ASP A 202 14.25 19.06 -5.19
C ASP A 202 14.14 18.03 -6.33
N PRO A 203 15.15 17.97 -7.24
CA PRO A 203 15.11 17.06 -8.37
C PRO A 203 15.04 15.57 -7.99
N GLU A 204 15.62 15.16 -6.87
CA GLU A 204 15.57 13.75 -6.43
C GLU A 204 14.17 13.39 -5.93
N PHE A 205 13.56 14.28 -5.15
CA PHE A 205 12.17 14.13 -4.75
C PHE A 205 11.22 14.16 -5.95
N ALA A 206 11.41 15.09 -6.89
CA ALA A 206 10.61 15.15 -8.11
C ALA A 206 10.72 13.87 -8.95
N LYS A 207 11.92 13.28 -9.07
CA LYS A 207 12.12 11.99 -9.71
C LYS A 207 11.42 10.85 -8.95
N LEU A 208 11.47 10.87 -7.62
CA LEU A 208 10.82 9.87 -6.77
C LEU A 208 9.30 9.90 -6.95
N VAL A 209 8.69 11.10 -6.91
CA VAL A 209 7.26 11.30 -7.12
C VAL A 209 6.86 10.85 -8.52
N LEU A 210 7.56 11.29 -9.58
CA LEU A 210 7.22 10.89 -10.95
C LEU A 210 7.26 9.37 -11.15
N ARG A 211 8.27 8.68 -10.60
CA ARG A 211 8.33 7.21 -10.64
C ARG A 211 7.14 6.58 -9.94
N TYR A 212 6.74 7.13 -8.80
CA TYR A 212 5.57 6.67 -8.08
C TYR A 212 4.28 6.86 -8.90
N LEU A 213 4.09 8.03 -9.54
CA LEU A 213 2.95 8.29 -10.43
C LEU A 213 2.89 7.27 -11.58
N ILE A 214 4.00 7.06 -12.30
CA ILE A 214 4.11 6.10 -13.41
C ILE A 214 3.80 4.66 -12.94
N GLN A 215 4.10 4.34 -11.68
CA GLN A 215 3.86 3.01 -11.12
C GLN A 215 2.42 2.80 -10.65
N THR A 216 1.69 3.86 -10.31
CA THR A 216 0.39 3.75 -9.62
C THR A 216 -0.78 4.29 -10.43
N TYR A 217 -0.60 5.35 -11.22
CA TYR A 217 -1.66 5.90 -12.07
C TYR A 217 -1.86 5.07 -13.34
N ARG A 218 -2.92 4.27 -13.34
CA ARG A 218 -3.39 3.56 -14.54
C ARG A 218 -3.90 4.58 -15.56
N GLY A 219 -3.39 4.50 -16.79
CA GLY A 219 -3.78 5.38 -17.89
C GLY A 219 -2.95 6.67 -18.02
N MET A 220 -1.89 6.83 -17.20
CA MET A 220 -0.94 7.94 -17.38
C MET A 220 -0.32 7.90 -18.78
N THR A 221 -0.32 9.05 -19.45
CA THR A 221 0.16 9.25 -20.81
C THR A 221 1.51 9.97 -20.86
N MET A 222 2.11 10.05 -22.05
CA MET A 222 3.32 10.85 -22.26
C MET A 222 3.08 12.35 -22.06
N ALA A 223 1.86 12.83 -22.37
CA ALA A 223 1.49 14.22 -22.13
C ALA A 223 1.48 14.53 -20.63
N ASP A 224 1.06 13.59 -19.79
CA ASP A 224 1.06 13.75 -18.34
C ASP A 224 2.48 13.79 -17.75
N VAL A 225 3.37 12.95 -18.28
CA VAL A 225 4.80 12.99 -17.92
C VAL A 225 5.41 14.35 -18.30
N GLN A 226 5.06 14.87 -19.47
CA GLN A 226 5.51 16.18 -19.92
C GLN A 226 4.97 17.30 -19.02
N ALA A 227 3.67 17.30 -18.74
CA ALA A 227 3.03 18.30 -17.88
C ALA A 227 3.60 18.29 -16.45
N TYR A 228 3.89 17.11 -15.90
CA TYR A 228 4.62 16.99 -14.64
C TYR A 228 6.02 17.60 -14.74
N ALA A 229 6.76 17.29 -15.80
CA ALA A 229 8.16 17.71 -15.95
C ALA A 229 8.31 19.21 -16.20
N GLU A 230 7.36 19.82 -16.92
CA GLU A 230 7.27 21.27 -17.13
C GLU A 230 7.20 22.03 -15.82
N GLU A 231 6.40 21.52 -14.88
CA GLU A 231 6.29 22.09 -13.55
C GLU A 231 7.50 21.70 -12.67
N ALA A 232 7.83 20.42 -12.53
CA ALA A 232 8.82 19.96 -11.55
C ALA A 232 10.28 20.32 -11.89
N PHE A 233 10.61 20.47 -13.17
CA PHE A 233 11.99 20.68 -13.66
C PHE A 233 12.06 21.90 -14.60
N PRO A 234 11.82 23.13 -14.10
CA PRO A 234 11.84 24.31 -14.94
C PRO A 234 13.21 24.48 -15.62
N GLY A 235 13.21 24.57 -16.96
CA GLY A 235 14.43 24.66 -17.77
C GLY A 235 15.07 23.32 -18.18
N GLU A 236 14.65 22.20 -17.58
CA GLU A 236 15.14 20.84 -17.92
C GLU A 236 14.00 19.86 -18.26
N ALA A 237 12.78 20.36 -18.41
CA ALA A 237 11.57 19.55 -18.61
C ALA A 237 11.70 18.54 -19.77
N GLU A 238 12.21 18.96 -20.93
CA GLU A 238 12.39 18.08 -22.10
C GLU A 238 13.35 16.91 -21.81
N HIS A 239 14.43 17.17 -21.07
CA HIS A 239 15.41 16.15 -20.69
C HIS A 239 14.77 15.09 -19.79
N TYR A 240 14.10 15.51 -18.71
CA TYR A 240 13.46 14.59 -17.78
C TYR A 240 12.24 13.88 -18.39
N ALA A 241 11.40 14.59 -19.12
CA ALA A 241 10.26 13.99 -19.83
C ALA A 241 10.72 12.89 -20.78
N SER A 242 11.76 13.15 -21.59
CA SER A 242 12.34 12.17 -22.51
C SER A 242 12.97 10.97 -21.80
N GLN A 243 13.60 11.18 -20.64
CA GLN A 243 14.14 10.09 -19.82
C GLN A 243 13.01 9.20 -19.29
N PHE A 244 12.00 9.79 -18.64
CA PHE A 244 10.90 9.04 -18.04
C PHE A 244 9.96 8.41 -19.07
N ALA A 245 9.77 9.03 -20.23
CA ALA A 245 9.05 8.44 -21.34
C ALA A 245 9.71 7.12 -21.80
N ARG A 246 11.05 7.10 -21.90
CA ARG A 246 11.79 5.87 -22.22
C ARG A 246 11.67 4.81 -21.12
N GLU A 247 11.74 5.21 -19.84
CA GLU A 247 11.52 4.30 -18.71
C GLU A 247 10.10 3.69 -18.76
N MET A 248 9.07 4.51 -18.97
CA MET A 248 7.67 4.09 -19.07
C MET A 248 7.45 3.12 -20.25
N MET A 249 7.97 3.44 -21.44
CA MET A 249 7.87 2.56 -22.62
C MET A 249 8.59 1.23 -22.41
N SER A 250 9.79 1.25 -21.82
CA SER A 250 10.55 0.04 -21.52
C SER A 250 9.80 -0.86 -20.54
N LYS A 251 9.23 -0.28 -19.49
CA LYS A 251 8.40 -1.00 -18.51
C LYS A 251 7.16 -1.60 -19.17
N GLY A 252 6.39 -0.81 -19.94
CA GLY A 252 5.21 -1.30 -20.64
C GLY A 252 5.52 -2.44 -21.62
N ARG A 253 6.67 -2.39 -22.31
CA ARG A 253 7.13 -3.48 -23.18
C ARG A 253 7.48 -4.75 -22.39
N GLN A 254 8.07 -4.61 -21.20
CA GLN A 254 8.38 -5.75 -20.35
C GLN A 254 7.10 -6.40 -19.79
N GLU A 255 6.15 -5.59 -19.31
CA GLU A 255 4.86 -6.05 -18.81
C GLU A 255 4.07 -6.78 -19.90
N GLY A 256 3.90 -6.15 -21.08
CA GLY A 256 3.20 -6.79 -22.21
C GLY A 256 3.89 -8.07 -22.71
N ARG A 257 5.22 -8.17 -22.61
CA ARG A 257 5.94 -9.41 -22.93
C ARG A 257 5.73 -10.50 -21.88
N GLN A 258 5.59 -10.13 -20.60
CA GLN A 258 5.29 -11.09 -19.53
C GLN A 258 3.85 -11.59 -19.65
N GLU A 259 2.89 -10.69 -19.86
CA GLU A 259 1.48 -11.02 -20.06
C GLU A 259 1.31 -11.94 -21.27
N GLY A 260 1.83 -11.57 -22.45
CA GLY A 260 1.73 -12.42 -23.64
C GLY A 260 2.45 -13.77 -23.52
N ARG A 261 3.48 -13.89 -22.65
CA ARG A 261 4.10 -15.19 -22.33
C ARG A 261 3.22 -16.04 -21.41
N GLN A 262 2.54 -15.43 -20.44
CA GLN A 262 1.62 -16.13 -19.54
C GLN A 262 0.39 -16.61 -20.30
N GLU A 263 -0.23 -15.72 -21.09
CA GLU A 263 -1.36 -16.06 -21.96
C GLU A 263 -0.98 -17.19 -22.93
N GLY A 264 0.14 -17.05 -23.66
CA GLY A 264 0.59 -18.09 -24.58
C GLY A 264 0.93 -19.42 -23.91
N ARG A 265 1.38 -19.40 -22.64
CA ARG A 265 1.62 -20.62 -21.85
C ARG A 265 0.29 -21.29 -21.47
N GLN A 266 -0.65 -20.53 -20.93
CA GLN A 266 -1.98 -21.02 -20.55
C GLN A 266 -2.73 -21.59 -21.75
N GLU A 267 -2.71 -20.90 -22.90
CA GLU A 267 -3.31 -21.39 -24.15
C GLU A 267 -2.64 -22.68 -24.63
N GLY A 268 -1.30 -22.74 -24.57
CA GLY A 268 -0.52 -23.91 -24.96
C GLY A 268 -0.80 -25.14 -24.09
N GLU A 269 -0.82 -24.97 -22.76
CA GLU A 269 -1.12 -26.03 -21.80
C GLU A 269 -2.58 -26.50 -21.91
N SER A 270 -3.53 -25.57 -22.05
CA SER A 270 -4.94 -25.88 -22.28
C SER A 270 -5.14 -26.72 -23.54
N SER A 271 -4.52 -26.31 -24.65
CA SER A 271 -4.58 -27.02 -25.93
C SER A 271 -3.96 -28.41 -25.83
N LEU A 272 -2.82 -28.55 -25.13
CA LEU A 272 -2.18 -29.83 -24.90
C LEU A 272 -3.04 -30.76 -24.04
N LEU A 273 -3.58 -30.26 -22.93
CA LEU A 273 -4.42 -31.04 -22.02
C LEU A 273 -5.69 -31.51 -22.73
N LEU A 274 -6.37 -30.64 -23.48
CA LEU A 274 -7.54 -31.05 -24.28
C LEU A 274 -7.21 -32.15 -25.28
N ARG A 275 -6.05 -32.07 -25.96
CA ARG A 275 -5.60 -33.14 -26.86
C ARG A 275 -5.33 -34.46 -26.14
N GLN A 276 -4.77 -34.41 -24.93
CA GLN A 276 -4.52 -35.59 -24.12
C GLN A 276 -5.83 -36.22 -23.63
N LEU A 277 -6.77 -35.40 -23.15
CA LEU A 277 -8.11 -35.83 -22.73
C LEU A 277 -8.85 -36.50 -23.88
N HIS A 278 -8.83 -35.88 -25.06
CA HIS A 278 -9.41 -36.45 -26.27
C HIS A 278 -8.81 -37.81 -26.62
N ARG A 279 -7.48 -37.92 -26.51
CA ARG A 279 -6.77 -39.16 -26.84
C ARG A 279 -7.06 -40.29 -25.85
N ARG A 280 -7.23 -39.97 -24.56
CA ARG A 280 -7.41 -40.98 -23.50
C ARG A 280 -8.86 -41.38 -23.30
N PHE A 281 -9.79 -40.44 -23.35
CA PHE A 281 -11.20 -40.65 -23.01
C PHE A 281 -12.17 -40.55 -24.21
N GLY A 282 -11.69 -40.14 -25.39
CA GLY A 282 -12.53 -39.98 -26.58
C GLY A 282 -13.14 -38.59 -26.67
N GLU A 283 -14.43 -38.49 -26.96
CA GLU A 283 -15.10 -37.19 -27.09
C GLU A 283 -15.12 -36.47 -25.73
N VAL A 284 -14.54 -35.27 -25.66
CA VAL A 284 -14.52 -34.47 -24.43
C VAL A 284 -15.79 -33.63 -24.36
N PRO A 285 -16.65 -33.80 -23.33
CA PRO A 285 -17.86 -33.01 -23.20
C PRO A 285 -17.56 -31.52 -23.02
N GLY A 286 -18.44 -30.64 -23.52
CA GLY A 286 -18.24 -29.19 -23.48
C GLY A 286 -18.05 -28.58 -22.09
N TRP A 287 -18.51 -29.23 -21.02
CA TRP A 287 -18.22 -28.78 -19.65
C TRP A 287 -16.73 -28.89 -19.30
N ALA A 288 -16.04 -29.92 -19.79
CA ALA A 288 -14.62 -30.15 -19.55
C ALA A 288 -13.79 -29.20 -20.43
N GLU A 289 -14.22 -28.94 -21.66
CA GLU A 289 -13.61 -27.94 -22.53
C GLU A 289 -13.65 -26.53 -21.91
N LEU A 290 -14.81 -26.12 -21.41
CA LEU A 290 -14.97 -24.85 -20.71
C LEU A 290 -14.15 -24.80 -19.42
N LYS A 291 -14.03 -25.92 -18.70
CA LYS A 291 -13.23 -26.00 -17.46
C LYS A 291 -11.74 -25.82 -17.76
N VAL A 292 -11.21 -26.46 -18.80
CA VAL A 292 -9.82 -26.30 -19.23
C VAL A 292 -9.55 -24.90 -19.77
N ALA A 293 -10.45 -24.34 -20.60
CA ALA A 293 -10.26 -23.01 -21.18
C ALA A 293 -10.20 -21.88 -20.14
N ASN A 294 -10.84 -22.05 -18.97
CA ASN A 294 -10.86 -21.04 -17.91
C ASN A 294 -9.92 -21.36 -16.74
N ALA A 295 -9.14 -22.44 -16.83
CA ALA A 295 -8.26 -22.87 -15.75
C ALA A 295 -6.99 -22.03 -15.68
N THR A 296 -6.49 -21.86 -14.46
CA THR A 296 -5.16 -21.29 -14.20
C THR A 296 -4.05 -22.24 -14.65
N ILE A 297 -2.85 -21.71 -14.88
CA ILE A 297 -1.67 -22.52 -15.23
C ILE A 297 -1.45 -23.64 -14.19
N ASP A 298 -1.53 -23.33 -12.89
CA ASP A 298 -1.30 -24.32 -11.84
C ASP A 298 -2.36 -25.45 -11.85
N GLU A 299 -3.62 -25.13 -12.17
CA GLU A 299 -4.67 -26.14 -12.36
C GLU A 299 -4.41 -27.01 -13.61
N LEU A 300 -4.00 -26.39 -14.73
CA LEU A 300 -3.68 -27.09 -15.97
C LEU A 300 -2.51 -28.06 -15.80
N GLU A 301 -1.45 -27.63 -15.10
CA GLU A 301 -0.30 -28.48 -14.77
C GLU A 301 -0.72 -29.65 -13.87
N THR A 302 -1.52 -29.38 -12.84
CA THR A 302 -2.04 -30.41 -11.93
C THR A 302 -2.85 -31.46 -12.69
N TRP A 303 -3.79 -31.03 -13.52
CA TRP A 303 -4.62 -31.95 -14.32
C TRP A 303 -3.80 -32.69 -15.38
N GLY A 304 -2.77 -32.04 -15.94
CA GLY A 304 -1.81 -32.62 -16.87
C GLY A 304 -1.00 -33.77 -16.26
N GLU A 305 -0.78 -33.77 -14.94
CA GLU A 305 -0.18 -34.91 -14.23
C GLU A 305 -1.24 -35.97 -13.86
N GLN A 306 -2.38 -35.55 -13.32
CA GLN A 306 -3.48 -36.45 -12.91
C GLN A 306 -4.05 -37.27 -14.07
N ILE A 307 -3.92 -36.78 -15.31
CA ILE A 307 -4.37 -37.49 -16.51
C ILE A 307 -3.64 -38.81 -16.74
N PHE A 308 -2.55 -39.12 -16.05
CA PHE A 308 -1.91 -40.44 -16.18
C PHE A 308 -2.55 -41.48 -15.27
N ASP A 309 -3.02 -41.06 -14.10
CA ASP A 309 -3.49 -41.95 -13.04
C ASP A 309 -5.02 -42.07 -12.97
N ALA A 310 -5.75 -41.05 -13.40
CA ALA A 310 -7.21 -41.01 -13.28
C ALA A 310 -7.92 -42.12 -14.08
N GLU A 311 -8.90 -42.83 -13.54
CA GLU A 311 -9.63 -43.86 -14.30
C GLU A 311 -10.77 -43.29 -15.16
N THR A 312 -11.27 -42.09 -14.81
CA THR A 312 -12.35 -41.40 -15.55
C THR A 312 -11.99 -39.95 -15.83
N LEU A 313 -12.70 -39.33 -16.77
CA LEU A 313 -12.53 -37.92 -17.11
C LEU A 313 -12.74 -37.01 -15.90
N GLU A 314 -13.74 -37.28 -15.06
CA GLU A 314 -14.05 -36.49 -13.87
C GLU A 314 -12.94 -36.57 -12.82
N ALA A 315 -12.24 -37.71 -12.74
CA ALA A 315 -11.15 -37.90 -11.79
C ALA A 315 -9.89 -37.09 -12.15
N VAL A 316 -9.75 -36.63 -13.40
CA VAL A 316 -8.67 -35.71 -13.82
C VAL A 316 -8.84 -34.31 -13.26
N PHE A 317 -10.05 -33.95 -12.83
CA PHE A 317 -10.37 -32.59 -12.40
C PHE A 317 -10.65 -32.47 -10.89
N LYS A 318 -10.19 -33.46 -10.10
CA LYS A 318 -10.35 -33.53 -8.64
C LYS A 318 -9.05 -33.21 -7.93
#